data_AF-A0A0E4BYJ4-F1
#
_entry.id   AF-A0A0E4BYJ4-F1
#
_cell.length_a   1.000
_cell.length_b   1.000
_cell.length_c   1.000
_cell.angle_alpha   90.00
_cell.angle_beta   90.00
_cell.angle_gamma   90.00
#
_symmetry.space_group_name_H-M   'P 1'
#
loop_
_entity.id
_entity.type
_entity.pdbx_description
1 polymer ?
#
loop_
_entity_poly.entity_id
_entity_poly.type
_entity_poly.pdbx_seq_one_letter_code
_entity_poly.pdbx_strand_id
1 'polypeptide(L)'
;MVVTTSRRTYHIQLKSHPTQYMARVGFDYPEDVSSRLADVNARIEAGGAGVPAEQLNFSYSVSGSAGWRPTQVYSDGTKTYIQFPESVASQDAPVLFVVSGGQNRIVNYRMKSNIMIVDYAVDKAILVSGVGWSQEKITIQRGG
;
A
#
# COMPACT_ATOMS: atom_id res chain seq x y z
N MET A 1 3.04 27.76 5.72
CA MET A 1 2.97 26.93 6.94
C MET A 1 4.31 26.25 7.14
N VAL A 2 4.76 26.09 8.38
CA VAL A 2 6.00 25.40 8.70
C VAL A 2 5.72 24.28 9.70
N VAL A 3 6.27 23.09 9.46
CA VAL A 3 6.15 21.94 10.36
C VAL A 3 7.55 21.43 10.66
N THR A 4 7.93 21.44 11.92
CA THR A 4 9.22 20.92 12.38
C THR A 4 9.03 19.58 13.05
N THR A 5 9.87 18.62 12.70
CA THR A 5 9.94 17.29 13.32
C THR A 5 11.34 17.09 13.89
N SER A 6 11.56 15.96 14.57
CA SER A 6 12.88 15.62 15.12
C SER A 6 13.97 15.40 14.06
N ARG A 7 13.60 15.21 12.78
CA ARG A 7 14.54 14.89 11.70
C ARG A 7 14.55 15.91 10.56
N ARG A 8 13.46 16.64 10.33
CA ARG A 8 13.31 17.55 9.18
C ARG A 8 12.36 18.71 9.50
N THR A 9 12.56 19.82 8.80
CA THR A 9 11.66 20.99 8.79
C THR A 9 11.02 21.14 7.42
N TYR A 10 9.70 21.20 7.37
CA TYR A 10 8.91 21.31 6.16
C TYR A 10 8.34 22.73 6.03
N HIS A 11 8.57 23.35 4.87
CA HIS A 11 7.92 24.59 4.48
C HIS A 11 6.84 24.26 3.44
N ILE A 12 5.58 24.39 3.85
CA ILE A 12 4.42 24.08 3.01
C ILE A 12 3.77 25.39 2.57
N GLN A 13 3.72 25.62 1.26
CA GLN A 13 2.93 26.68 0.67
C GLN A 13 1.52 26.16 0.35
N LEU A 14 0.52 26.66 1.05
CA LEU A 14 -0.88 26.30 0.80
C LEU A 14 -1.47 27.22 -0.28
N LYS A 15 -2.12 26.63 -1.27
CA LYS A 15 -2.88 27.32 -2.31
C LYS A 15 -4.25 26.65 -2.42
N SER A 16 -5.32 27.43 -2.44
CA SER A 16 -6.66 26.91 -2.71
C SER A 16 -6.86 26.76 -4.22
N HIS A 17 -7.58 25.72 -4.62
CA HIS A 17 -7.97 25.51 -6.02
C HIS A 17 -9.49 25.26 -6.08
N PRO A 18 -10.22 25.92 -6.99
CA PRO A 18 -11.69 25.83 -7.02
C PRO A 18 -12.21 24.47 -7.52
N THR A 19 -11.40 23.72 -8.28
CA THR A 19 -11.82 22.47 -8.93
C THR A 19 -10.94 21.26 -8.65
N GLN A 20 -9.78 21.45 -8.02
CA GLN A 20 -8.85 20.35 -7.70
C GLN A 20 -8.80 20.14 -6.20
N TYR A 21 -9.30 19.00 -5.77
CA TYR A 21 -9.24 18.56 -4.39
C TYR A 21 -7.97 17.74 -4.16
N MET A 22 -7.19 18.12 -3.13
CA MET A 22 -5.91 17.48 -2.80
C MET A 22 -6.02 16.82 -1.43
N ALA A 23 -6.37 15.53 -1.41
CA ALA A 23 -6.73 14.80 -0.19
C ALA A 23 -5.52 14.46 0.71
N ARG A 24 -4.33 14.26 0.13
CA ARG A 24 -3.10 13.92 0.85
C ARG A 24 -1.87 14.37 0.06
N VAL A 25 -0.81 14.69 0.79
CA VAL A 25 0.56 14.82 0.28
C VAL A 25 1.45 13.83 1.03
N GLY A 26 2.27 13.09 0.29
CA GLY A 26 3.30 12.20 0.82
C GLY A 26 4.68 12.72 0.43
N PHE A 27 5.70 12.33 1.20
CA PHE A 27 7.10 12.67 0.93
C PHE A 27 7.92 11.40 0.95
N ASP A 28 8.62 11.13 -0.14
CA ASP A 28 9.57 10.02 -0.26
C ASP A 28 11.00 10.52 -0.05
N TYR A 29 11.79 9.75 0.70
CA TYR A 29 13.15 10.11 1.11
C TYR A 29 14.13 9.03 0.66
N PRO A 30 14.75 9.20 -0.52
CA PRO A 30 15.65 8.20 -1.09
C PRO A 30 16.89 7.92 -0.22
N GLU A 31 17.33 8.89 0.58
CA GLU A 31 18.45 8.75 1.53
C GLU A 31 18.15 7.78 2.71
N ASP A 32 16.88 7.58 3.06
CA ASP A 32 16.47 6.57 4.03
C ASP A 32 16.41 5.16 3.40
N VAL A 33 16.48 5.06 2.08
CA VAL A 33 16.42 3.78 1.35
C VAL A 33 17.81 3.16 1.24
N SER A 34 18.86 3.96 1.02
CA SER A 34 20.24 3.46 0.92
C SER A 34 20.78 2.91 2.23
N SER A 35 20.47 3.56 3.36
CA SER A 35 20.82 3.07 4.70
C SER A 35 20.09 1.76 5.04
N ARG A 36 18.79 1.67 4.72
CA ARG A 36 18.02 0.43 4.88
C ARG A 36 18.47 -0.68 3.93
N LEU A 37 18.88 -0.36 2.70
CA LEU A 37 19.43 -1.33 1.76
C LEU A 37 20.78 -1.87 2.24
N ALA A 38 21.63 -1.03 2.84
CA ALA A 38 22.88 -1.49 3.44
C ALA A 38 22.65 -2.41 4.64
N ASP A 39 21.72 -2.05 5.55
CA ASP A 39 21.35 -2.88 6.70
C ASP A 39 20.65 -4.18 6.28
N VAL A 40 19.86 -4.13 5.22
CA VAL A 40 19.18 -5.30 4.64
C VAL A 40 20.17 -6.19 3.90
N ASN A 41 21.12 -5.64 3.14
CA ASN A 41 22.17 -6.43 2.49
C ASN A 41 23.07 -7.12 3.52
N ALA A 42 23.43 -6.44 4.61
CA ALA A 42 24.20 -7.06 5.70
C ALA A 42 23.44 -8.21 6.40
N ARG A 43 22.09 -8.13 6.48
CA ARG A 43 21.24 -9.23 6.97
C ARG A 43 21.03 -10.34 5.96
N ILE A 44 20.94 -10.03 4.67
CA ILE A 44 20.77 -11.00 3.58
C ILE A 44 22.05 -11.82 3.37
N GLU A 45 23.23 -11.19 3.46
CA GLU A 45 24.54 -11.85 3.40
C GLU A 45 24.76 -12.80 4.60
N ALA A 46 24.18 -12.49 5.76
CA ALA A 46 24.25 -13.33 6.96
C ALA A 46 23.09 -14.35 7.09
N GLY A 47 22.10 -14.32 6.19
CA GLY A 47 20.88 -15.08 6.32
C GLY A 47 20.04 -15.01 5.05
N GLY A 48 20.35 -15.93 4.13
CA GLY A 48 19.55 -16.45 3.03
C GLY A 48 18.36 -15.61 2.55
N ALA A 49 18.47 -15.14 1.31
CA ALA A 49 17.36 -14.67 0.50
C ALA A 49 16.13 -15.60 0.57
N GLY A 50 14.96 -14.99 0.73
CA GLY A 50 13.66 -15.65 0.63
C GLY A 50 13.01 -15.78 2.00
N VAL A 51 11.92 -15.04 2.21
CA VAL A 51 10.91 -15.51 3.16
C VAL A 51 10.57 -16.93 2.72
N PRO A 52 10.72 -17.96 3.59
CA PRO A 52 10.43 -19.33 3.21
C PRO A 52 9.02 -19.39 2.64
N ALA A 53 8.86 -19.94 1.44
CA ALA A 53 7.57 -20.04 0.78
C ALA A 53 6.54 -20.79 1.65
N GLU A 54 7.02 -21.62 2.59
CA GLU A 54 6.20 -22.35 3.56
C GLU A 54 5.44 -21.45 4.56
N GLN A 55 5.76 -20.16 4.68
CA GLN A 55 5.09 -19.23 5.60
C GLN A 55 4.10 -18.26 4.93
N LEU A 56 3.93 -18.35 3.61
CA LEU A 56 3.03 -17.46 2.88
C LEU A 56 1.60 -18.01 2.84
N ASN A 57 0.65 -17.18 3.27
CA ASN A 57 -0.77 -17.47 3.22
C ASN A 57 -1.40 -16.83 1.98
N PHE A 58 -1.89 -17.67 1.06
CA PHE A 58 -2.55 -17.26 -0.19
C PHE A 58 -4.07 -17.38 -0.13
N SER A 59 -4.64 -17.72 1.03
CA SER A 59 -6.07 -17.90 1.22
C SER A 59 -6.76 -16.54 1.29
N TYR A 60 -6.92 -15.89 0.15
CA TYR A 60 -7.60 -14.61 0.00
C TYR A 60 -8.62 -14.68 -1.14
N SER A 61 -9.83 -14.19 -0.90
CA SER A 61 -10.84 -13.97 -1.92
C SER A 61 -10.83 -12.49 -2.34
N VAL A 62 -10.98 -12.27 -3.65
CA VAL A 62 -11.00 -10.93 -4.25
C VAL A 62 -12.27 -10.78 -5.08
N SER A 63 -13.14 -9.86 -4.68
CA SER A 63 -14.45 -9.60 -5.30
C SER A 63 -14.55 -8.20 -5.89
N GLY A 64 -15.24 -8.08 -7.02
CA GLY A 64 -15.41 -6.85 -7.80
C GLY A 64 -14.77 -6.99 -9.19
N SER A 65 -15.05 -6.04 -10.09
CA SER A 65 -14.78 -6.15 -11.53
C SER A 65 -13.98 -5.00 -12.13
N ALA A 66 -13.28 -4.23 -11.28
CA ALA A 66 -12.46 -3.11 -11.74
C ALA A 66 -11.32 -3.57 -12.67
N GLY A 67 -10.96 -2.76 -13.66
CA GLY A 67 -9.86 -3.07 -14.59
C GLY A 67 -8.50 -3.26 -13.91
N TRP A 68 -8.33 -2.65 -12.74
CA TRP A 68 -7.15 -2.76 -11.88
C TRP A 68 -7.29 -3.84 -10.79
N ARG A 69 -8.25 -4.77 -10.89
CA ARG A 69 -8.43 -5.82 -9.89
C ARG A 69 -7.11 -6.57 -9.63
N PRO A 70 -6.70 -6.76 -8.35
CA PRO A 70 -5.51 -7.53 -8.00
C PRO A 70 -5.52 -8.91 -8.63
N THR A 71 -4.39 -9.32 -9.18
CA THR A 71 -4.19 -10.67 -9.72
C THR A 71 -3.91 -11.68 -8.62
N GLN A 72 -3.26 -11.24 -7.54
CA GLN A 72 -2.88 -12.11 -6.43
C GLN A 72 -2.81 -11.33 -5.11
N VAL A 73 -3.21 -11.98 -4.02
CA VAL A 73 -3.09 -11.45 -2.66
C VAL A 73 -2.52 -12.53 -1.76
N TYR A 74 -1.53 -12.19 -0.94
CA TYR A 74 -0.92 -13.10 0.01
C TYR A 74 -0.36 -12.36 1.22
N SER A 75 -0.05 -13.10 2.28
CA SER A 75 0.47 -12.53 3.53
C SER A 75 1.56 -13.41 4.11
N ASP A 76 2.55 -12.80 4.76
CA ASP A 76 3.59 -13.49 5.55
C ASP A 76 3.22 -13.58 7.05
N GLY A 77 1.98 -13.23 7.39
CA GLY A 77 1.49 -13.17 8.78
C GLY A 77 1.71 -11.83 9.46
N THR A 78 2.63 -10.99 8.96
CA THR A 78 2.87 -9.63 9.48
C THR A 78 2.45 -8.56 8.46
N LYS A 79 2.70 -8.81 7.19
CA LYS A 79 2.45 -7.92 6.05
C LYS A 79 1.57 -8.61 5.03
N THR A 80 0.74 -7.83 4.36
CA THR A 80 -0.08 -8.30 3.24
C THR A 80 0.45 -7.69 1.95
N TYR A 81 0.59 -8.52 0.93
CA TYR A 81 1.08 -8.19 -0.39
C TYR A 81 -0.08 -8.30 -1.37
N ILE A 82 -0.37 -7.20 -2.07
CA ILE A 82 -1.43 -7.11 -3.05
C ILE A 82 -0.77 -6.84 -4.39
N GLN A 83 -0.82 -7.83 -5.29
CA GLN A 83 -0.23 -7.74 -6.61
C GLN A 83 -1.28 -7.32 -7.63
N PHE A 84 -0.96 -6.28 -8.38
CA PHE A 84 -1.79 -5.72 -9.43
C PHE A 84 -1.34 -6.17 -10.82
N PRO A 85 -2.22 -6.12 -11.84
CA PRO A 85 -1.82 -6.19 -13.23
C PRO A 85 -0.79 -5.10 -13.56
N GLU A 86 0.12 -5.36 -14.51
CA GLU A 86 1.12 -4.36 -14.92
C GLU A 86 0.50 -3.07 -15.47
N SER A 87 -0.70 -3.15 -16.05
CA SER A 87 -1.47 -2.00 -16.54
C SER A 87 -1.80 -0.97 -15.46
N VAL A 88 -1.80 -1.36 -14.18
CA VAL A 88 -2.04 -0.47 -13.04
C VAL A 88 -0.86 0.47 -12.80
N ALA A 89 0.36 0.11 -13.21
CA ALA A 89 1.52 0.99 -13.07
C ALA A 89 1.37 2.32 -13.84
N SER A 90 0.48 2.37 -14.84
CA SER A 90 0.18 3.55 -15.65
C SER A 90 -1.10 4.29 -15.23
N GLN A 91 -1.83 3.81 -14.22
CA GLN A 91 -3.07 4.41 -13.70
C GLN A 91 -2.90 4.89 -12.26
N ASP A 92 -3.81 5.74 -11.78
CA ASP A 92 -3.84 6.14 -10.37
C ASP A 92 -4.06 4.91 -9.48
N ALA A 93 -3.11 4.63 -8.59
CA ALA A 93 -3.16 3.47 -7.70
C ALA A 93 -4.37 3.59 -6.74
N PRO A 94 -5.14 2.50 -6.53
CA PRO A 94 -6.32 2.54 -5.69
C PRO A 94 -5.97 2.83 -4.22
N VAL A 95 -6.87 3.49 -3.51
CA VAL A 95 -6.76 3.74 -2.07
C VAL A 95 -7.18 2.48 -1.30
N LEU A 96 -6.34 2.06 -0.36
CA LEU A 96 -6.60 0.91 0.52
C LEU A 96 -7.22 1.32 1.86
N PHE A 97 -8.32 0.66 2.20
CA PHE A 97 -8.93 0.66 3.53
C PHE A 97 -8.90 -0.75 4.11
N VAL A 98 -8.44 -0.91 5.35
CA VAL A 98 -8.57 -2.16 6.11
C VAL A 98 -9.83 -2.08 6.97
N VAL A 99 -10.62 -3.14 7.00
CA VAL A 99 -11.81 -3.23 7.84
C VAL A 99 -11.44 -3.93 9.14
N SER A 100 -11.54 -3.23 10.26
CA SER A 100 -11.28 -3.78 11.61
C SER A 100 -12.37 -3.32 12.57
N GLY A 101 -12.97 -4.24 13.33
CA GLY A 101 -14.09 -3.93 14.22
C GLY A 101 -15.31 -3.32 13.51
N GLY A 102 -15.51 -3.64 12.23
CA GLY A 102 -16.58 -3.08 11.39
C GLY A 102 -16.33 -1.67 10.86
N GLN A 103 -15.17 -1.06 11.15
CA GLN A 103 -14.81 0.27 10.69
C GLN A 103 -13.69 0.23 9.65
N ASN A 104 -13.73 1.16 8.70
CA ASN A 104 -12.66 1.35 7.71
C ASN A 104 -11.53 2.17 8.32
N ARG A 105 -10.31 1.61 8.28
CA ARG A 105 -9.09 2.23 8.76
C ARG A 105 -8.06 2.31 7.65
N ILE A 106 -7.39 3.46 7.55
CA ILE A 106 -6.23 3.62 6.67
C ILE A 106 -4.99 3.10 7.41
N VAL A 107 -4.21 2.29 6.70
CA VAL A 107 -2.94 1.74 7.18
C VAL A 107 -1.80 2.21 6.30
N ASN A 108 -0.57 2.13 6.81
CA ASN A 108 0.60 2.41 6.00
C ASN A 108 0.79 1.30 4.96
N TYR A 109 0.95 1.72 3.72
CA TYR A 109 1.33 0.86 2.61
C TYR A 109 2.39 1.54 1.78
N ARG A 110 3.10 0.76 0.98
CA ARG A 110 4.09 1.23 0.00
C ARG A 110 3.93 0.47 -1.30
N MET A 111 4.13 1.17 -2.41
CA MET A 111 4.13 0.56 -3.73
C MET A 111 5.57 0.17 -4.10
N LYS A 112 5.74 -1.04 -4.62
CA LYS A 112 6.98 -1.51 -5.25
C LYS A 112 6.60 -2.15 -6.58
N SER A 113 6.91 -1.48 -7.68
CA SER A 113 6.44 -1.87 -9.02
C SER A 113 4.91 -1.98 -9.04
N ASN A 114 4.37 -3.16 -9.33
CA ASN A 114 2.93 -3.47 -9.32
C ASN A 114 2.45 -4.12 -8.02
N ILE A 115 3.26 -4.11 -6.95
CA ILE A 115 2.92 -4.73 -5.66
C ILE A 115 2.72 -3.65 -4.61
N MET A 116 1.53 -3.64 -4.00
CA MET A 116 1.26 -2.86 -2.78
C MET A 116 1.60 -3.72 -1.56
N ILE A 117 2.57 -3.26 -0.78
CA ILE A 117 3.01 -3.89 0.45
C ILE A 117 2.35 -3.14 1.61
N VAL A 118 1.47 -3.82 2.32
CA VAL A 118 0.74 -3.30 3.47
C VAL A 118 1.45 -3.79 4.72
N ASP A 119 1.91 -2.85 5.57
CA ASP A 119 2.59 -3.20 6.83
C ASP A 119 1.56 -3.56 7.93
N TYR A 120 0.63 -4.46 7.59
CA TYR A 120 -0.45 -4.98 8.45
C TYR A 120 -0.95 -6.34 7.93
N ALA A 121 -1.29 -7.26 8.84
CA ALA A 121 -1.92 -8.54 8.51
C ALA A 121 -3.43 -8.32 8.26
N VAL A 122 -3.81 -8.18 7.00
CA VAL A 122 -5.18 -7.84 6.61
C VAL A 122 -6.09 -9.07 6.64
N ASP A 123 -7.19 -8.99 7.40
CA ASP A 123 -8.30 -9.95 7.32
C ASP A 123 -9.36 -9.52 6.30
N LYS A 124 -9.67 -8.22 6.23
CA LYS A 124 -10.58 -7.67 5.25
C LYS A 124 -10.10 -6.29 4.82
N ALA A 125 -10.12 -6.03 3.52
CA ALA A 125 -9.77 -4.75 2.95
C ALA A 125 -10.69 -4.37 1.78
N ILE A 126 -10.74 -3.07 1.54
CA ILE A 126 -11.47 -2.45 0.45
C ILE A 126 -10.48 -1.57 -0.30
N LEU A 127 -10.35 -1.80 -1.60
CA LEU A 127 -9.66 -0.92 -2.52
C LEU A 127 -10.69 -0.07 -3.25
N VAL A 128 -10.41 1.22 -3.38
CA VAL A 128 -11.29 2.18 -4.06
C VAL A 128 -10.48 3.02 -5.04
N SER A 129 -10.97 3.17 -6.26
CA SER A 129 -10.46 4.12 -7.25
C SER A 129 -11.60 4.89 -7.90
N GLY A 130 -11.34 6.11 -8.38
CA GLY A 130 -12.36 6.99 -8.95
C GLY A 130 -13.27 7.69 -7.92
N VAL A 131 -14.21 8.49 -8.41
CA VAL A 131 -15.12 9.32 -7.60
C VAL A 131 -16.54 9.30 -8.17
N GLY A 132 -17.54 9.56 -7.33
CA GLY A 132 -18.93 9.67 -7.78
C GLY A 132 -19.41 8.39 -8.48
N TRP A 133 -19.93 8.52 -9.70
CA TRP A 133 -20.52 7.42 -10.47
C TRP A 133 -19.49 6.52 -11.16
N SER A 134 -18.24 6.96 -11.29
CA SER A 134 -17.12 6.16 -11.82
C SER A 134 -16.29 5.52 -10.71
N GLN A 135 -16.80 5.50 -9.47
CA GLN A 135 -16.12 4.84 -8.36
C GLN A 135 -16.14 3.32 -8.55
N GLU A 136 -14.97 2.73 -8.60
CA GLU A 136 -14.76 1.30 -8.63
C GLU A 136 -14.29 0.80 -7.26
N LYS A 137 -14.79 -0.37 -6.88
CA LYS A 137 -14.50 -0.97 -5.57
C LYS A 137 -14.13 -2.43 -5.73
N ILE A 138 -13.02 -2.82 -5.11
CA ILE A 138 -12.62 -4.21 -4.93
C ILE A 138 -12.61 -4.53 -3.44
N THR A 139 -13.15 -5.68 -3.07
CA THR A 139 -13.08 -6.20 -1.70
C THR A 139 -12.14 -7.39 -1.66
N ILE A 140 -11.23 -7.36 -0.69
CA ILE A 140 -10.28 -8.44 -0.40
C ILE A 140 -10.64 -9.00 0.97
N GLN A 141 -10.72 -10.31 1.09
CA GLN A 141 -11.01 -10.97 2.35
C GLN A 141 -10.14 -12.21 2.53
N ARG A 142 -9.49 -12.33 3.69
CA ARG A 142 -8.76 -13.53 4.08
C ARG A 142 -9.76 -14.66 4.30
N GLY A 143 -9.42 -15.85 3.83
CA GLY A 143 -10.26 -17.04 3.77
C GLY A 143 -11.03 -17.28 5.06
N GLY A 144 -12.33 -17.50 4.88
CA GLY A 144 -13.23 -18.07 5.88
C GLY A 144 -13.27 -19.58 5.79
#